data_AF-A0A7G8V759-F1
#
_entry.id   AF-A0A7G8V759-F1
#
_cell.length_a   1.000
_cell.length_b   1.000
_cell.length_c   1.000
_cell.angle_alpha   90.00
_cell.angle_beta   90.00
_cell.angle_gamma   90.00
#
_symmetry.space_group_name_H-M   'P 1'
#
loop_
_entity.id
_entity.type
_entity.pdbx_description
1 polymer ?
#
loop_
_entity_poly.entity_id
_entity_poly.type
_entity_poly.pdbx_seq_one_letter_code
_entity_poly.pdbx_strand_id
1 'polypeptide(L)'
;MSRVSKIIAVAESYRGIIEIKPNKGFGNAVFDKKIRQVGFYTGAPWCAFFTKLVFTEAYADHVAMKAIINQCASGNAQATLKNFKANGTFATGQVPKPGAIVIWQLGSGTSGHAGIVKSVDEVANTMITIEGNTNASGSREGDRVAQKLRTIKRPFQAAGLNVLGYVYPVEI
;
A
#
# COMPACT_ATOMS: atom_id res chain seq x y z
N MET A 1 -20.93 4.34 4.99
CA MET A 1 -19.82 4.31 4.01
C MET A 1 -19.13 2.95 4.14
N SER A 2 -18.94 2.23 3.03
CA SER A 2 -18.25 0.93 3.02
C SER A 2 -16.77 1.06 3.42
N ARG A 3 -16.13 -0.04 3.83
CA ARG A 3 -14.69 -0.06 4.08
C ARG A 3 -13.90 0.28 2.84
N VAL A 4 -14.30 -0.24 1.68
CA VAL A 4 -13.68 0.13 0.39
C VAL A 4 -13.64 1.65 0.21
N SER A 5 -14.77 2.35 0.36
CA SER A 5 -14.83 3.80 0.20
C SER A 5 -14.00 4.54 1.26
N LYS A 6 -14.02 4.08 2.52
CA LYS A 6 -13.20 4.67 3.60
C LYS A 6 -11.70 4.53 3.33
N ILE A 7 -11.25 3.34 2.91
CA ILE A 7 -9.84 3.07 2.58
C ILE A 7 -9.36 4.01 1.48
N ILE A 8 -10.13 4.14 0.40
CA ILE A 8 -9.77 5.01 -0.73
C ILE A 8 -9.76 6.48 -0.29
N ALA A 9 -10.75 6.92 0.49
CA ALA A 9 -10.81 8.30 1.00
C ALA A 9 -9.62 8.64 1.90
N VAL A 10 -9.23 7.73 2.81
CA VAL A 10 -8.03 7.90 3.66
C VAL A 10 -6.77 7.99 2.79
N ALA A 11 -6.59 7.10 1.82
CA ALA A 11 -5.43 7.14 0.93
C ALA A 11 -5.35 8.45 0.12
N GLU A 12 -6.47 8.93 -0.42
CA GLU A 12 -6.56 10.20 -1.15
C GLU A 12 -6.24 11.41 -0.26
N SER A 13 -6.62 11.38 1.02
CA SER A 13 -6.35 12.48 1.95
C SER A 13 -4.85 12.77 2.15
N TYR A 14 -3.99 11.78 1.86
CA TYR A 14 -2.54 11.90 1.94
C TYR A 14 -1.87 12.21 0.61
N ARG A 15 -2.63 12.35 -0.49
CA ARG A 15 -2.06 12.63 -1.81
C ARG A 15 -1.27 13.95 -1.79
N GLY A 16 -0.06 13.92 -2.34
CA GLY A 16 0.83 15.08 -2.37
C GLY A 16 1.68 15.29 -1.11
N ILE A 17 1.61 14.41 -0.11
CA ILE A 17 2.61 14.36 0.96
C ILE A 17 3.98 14.04 0.35
N ILE A 18 4.99 14.85 0.66
CA ILE A 18 6.37 14.73 0.16
C ILE A 18 7.33 14.59 1.35
N GLU A 19 8.36 13.76 1.19
CA GLU A 19 9.47 13.61 2.13
C GLU A 19 10.37 14.84 2.17
N ILE A 20 10.98 15.12 3.33
CA ILE A 20 11.96 16.21 3.45
C ILE A 20 13.26 15.86 2.73
N LYS A 21 13.70 14.60 2.90
CA LYS A 21 14.82 13.96 2.21
C LYS A 21 14.49 12.47 2.07
N PRO A 22 15.12 11.73 1.13
CA PRO A 22 14.80 10.33 0.88
C PRO A 22 14.81 9.49 2.17
N ASN A 23 13.66 8.95 2.53
CA ASN A 23 13.43 8.12 3.72
C ASN A 23 13.76 8.82 5.06
N LYS A 24 13.82 10.16 5.11
CA LYS A 24 14.16 10.92 6.33
C LYS A 24 12.97 11.53 7.06
N GLY A 25 11.74 11.20 6.67
CA GLY A 25 10.52 11.72 7.27
C GLY A 25 9.90 12.86 6.46
N PHE A 26 8.89 13.52 7.03
CA PHE A 26 7.94 14.34 6.28
C PHE A 26 7.78 15.73 6.88
N GLY A 27 7.66 16.75 6.03
CA GLY A 27 7.42 18.13 6.48
C GLY A 27 6.02 18.30 7.10
N ASN A 28 5.08 17.43 6.72
CA ASN A 28 3.77 17.36 7.36
C ASN A 28 3.88 16.61 8.70
N ALA A 29 3.90 17.38 9.81
CA ALA A 29 4.07 16.83 11.15
C ALA A 29 2.97 15.83 11.56
N VAL A 30 1.73 16.03 11.10
CA VAL A 30 0.61 15.12 11.40
C VAL A 30 0.84 13.77 10.72
N PHE A 31 1.22 13.79 9.43
CA PHE A 31 1.54 12.57 8.70
C PHE A 31 2.78 11.87 9.27
N ASP A 32 3.86 12.61 9.54
CA ASP A 32 5.10 12.05 10.11
C ASP A 32 4.82 11.33 11.43
N LYS A 33 4.03 11.95 12.32
CA LYS A 33 3.58 11.31 13.57
C LYS A 33 2.80 10.03 13.30
N LYS A 34 1.80 10.08 12.42
CA LYS A 34 0.91 8.95 12.11
C LYS A 34 1.65 7.76 11.49
N ILE A 35 2.53 8.01 10.52
CA ILE A 35 3.27 6.92 9.88
C ILE A 35 4.29 6.28 10.84
N ARG A 36 4.89 7.05 11.75
CA ARG A 36 5.73 6.53 12.84
C ARG A 36 4.94 5.69 13.83
N GLN A 37 3.70 6.06 14.14
CA GLN A 37 2.82 5.27 15.02
C GLN A 37 2.51 3.87 14.47
N VAL A 38 2.58 3.68 13.14
CA VAL A 38 2.42 2.35 12.52
C VAL A 38 3.76 1.62 12.29
N GLY A 39 4.86 2.19 12.77
CA GLY A 39 6.18 1.54 12.84
C GLY A 39 7.23 2.05 11.86
N PHE A 40 6.97 3.14 11.12
CA PHE A 40 7.99 3.73 10.25
C PHE A 40 9.18 4.25 11.07
N TYR A 41 10.38 3.93 10.61
CA TYR A 41 11.64 4.43 11.15
C TYR A 41 12.48 5.10 10.05
N THR A 42 13.28 6.08 10.46
CA THR A 42 14.12 6.87 9.55
C THR A 42 15.11 5.96 8.81
N GLY A 43 15.13 6.09 7.48
CA GLY A 43 15.96 5.30 6.56
C GLY A 43 15.23 4.14 5.88
N ALA A 44 14.02 3.78 6.34
CA ALA A 44 13.23 2.73 5.70
C ALA A 44 12.48 3.23 4.45
N PRO A 45 12.30 2.41 3.40
CA PRO A 45 11.26 2.68 2.41
C PRO A 45 9.87 2.62 3.07
N TRP A 46 8.96 3.50 2.66
CA TRP A 46 7.70 3.72 3.39
C TRP A 46 6.41 3.34 2.66
N CYS A 47 6.50 2.71 1.49
CA CYS A 47 5.31 2.26 0.73
C CYS A 47 4.40 1.29 1.53
N ALA A 48 4.98 0.29 2.19
CA ALA A 48 4.20 -0.67 2.99
C ALA A 48 3.73 -0.09 4.34
N PHE A 49 4.50 0.83 4.93
CA PHE A 49 4.04 1.59 6.09
C PHE A 49 2.87 2.51 5.75
N PHE A 50 2.86 3.09 4.55
CA PHE A 50 1.74 3.89 4.06
C PHE A 50 0.47 3.05 3.93
N THR A 51 0.52 1.88 3.28
CA THR A 51 -0.67 1.02 3.16
C THR A 51 -1.15 0.51 4.52
N LYS A 52 -0.23 0.20 5.44
CA LYS A 52 -0.55 -0.09 6.85
C LYS A 52 -1.27 1.08 7.54
N LEU A 53 -0.78 2.31 7.37
CA LEU A 53 -1.41 3.50 7.93
C LEU A 53 -2.84 3.66 7.39
N VAL A 54 -3.02 3.55 6.08
CA VAL A 54 -4.34 3.68 5.44
C VAL A 54 -5.32 2.65 6.00
N PHE A 55 -4.93 1.37 6.07
CA PHE A 55 -5.79 0.34 6.66
C PHE A 55 -6.05 0.60 8.15
N THR A 56 -5.03 0.97 8.92
CA THR A 56 -5.19 1.25 10.36
C THR A 56 -6.22 2.36 10.62
N GLU A 57 -6.22 3.42 9.81
CA GLU A 57 -7.19 4.52 9.94
C GLU A 57 -8.57 4.15 9.40
N ALA A 58 -8.65 3.41 8.29
CA ALA A 58 -9.91 2.99 7.71
C ALA A 58 -10.69 1.99 8.59
N TYR A 59 -10.01 1.30 9.52
CA TYR A 59 -10.61 0.40 10.53
C TYR A 59 -10.45 0.94 11.96
N ALA A 60 -10.23 2.25 12.14
CA ALA A 60 -10.01 2.84 13.46
C ALA A 60 -11.23 2.67 14.42
N ASP A 61 -12.42 2.49 13.86
CA ASP A 61 -13.68 2.21 14.56
C ASP A 61 -13.84 0.73 14.97
N HIS A 62 -12.91 -0.16 14.61
CA HIS A 62 -13.00 -1.59 14.89
C HIS A 62 -11.70 -2.16 15.46
N VAL A 63 -11.64 -2.26 16.79
CA VAL A 63 -10.43 -2.61 17.56
C VAL A 63 -9.80 -3.94 17.11
N ALA A 64 -10.60 -5.01 16.91
CA ALA A 64 -10.06 -6.31 16.51
C ALA A 64 -9.38 -6.29 15.13
N MET A 65 -10.03 -5.68 14.13
CA MET A 65 -9.46 -5.52 12.78
C MET A 65 -8.17 -4.69 12.81
N LYS A 66 -8.14 -3.62 13.61
CA LYS A 66 -6.93 -2.81 13.81
C LYS A 66 -5.79 -3.63 14.43
N ALA A 67 -6.07 -4.49 15.40
CA ALA A 67 -5.07 -5.39 16.00
C ALA A 67 -4.48 -6.36 14.95
N ILE A 68 -5.33 -6.95 14.11
CA ILE A 68 -4.92 -7.86 13.04
C ILE A 68 -4.07 -7.13 11.99
N ILE A 69 -4.47 -5.92 11.58
CA ILE A 69 -3.69 -5.08 10.67
C ILE A 69 -2.30 -4.80 11.27
N ASN A 70 -2.23 -4.45 12.54
CA ASN A 70 -0.96 -4.16 13.22
C ASN A 70 -0.04 -5.39 13.30
N GLN A 71 -0.61 -6.58 13.48
CA GLN A 71 0.11 -7.84 13.50
C GLN A 71 0.59 -8.26 12.10
N CYS A 72 -0.23 -8.08 11.07
CA CYS A 72 0.04 -8.61 9.74
C CYS A 72 0.86 -7.66 8.86
N ALA A 73 0.53 -6.36 8.87
CA ALA A 73 1.18 -5.37 8.03
C ALA A 73 2.53 -4.91 8.62
N SER A 74 3.56 -4.93 7.78
CA SER A 74 4.94 -4.59 8.13
C SER A 74 5.55 -3.60 7.14
N GLY A 75 6.76 -3.10 7.43
CA GLY A 75 7.54 -2.29 6.50
C GLY A 75 8.02 -3.03 5.24
N ASN A 76 7.93 -4.36 5.20
CA ASN A 76 8.26 -5.16 4.03
C ASN A 76 6.98 -5.58 3.28
N ALA A 77 6.87 -5.19 2.01
CA ALA A 77 5.69 -5.44 1.19
C ALA A 77 5.37 -6.94 1.03
N GLN A 78 6.38 -7.76 0.73
CA GLN A 78 6.21 -9.21 0.52
C GLN A 78 5.82 -9.92 1.83
N ALA A 79 6.44 -9.54 2.95
CA ALA A 79 6.09 -10.06 4.27
C ALA A 79 4.65 -9.68 4.65
N THR A 80 4.20 -8.47 4.33
CA THR A 80 2.82 -8.04 4.54
C THR A 80 1.82 -9.00 3.87
N LEU A 81 2.02 -9.33 2.59
CA LEU A 81 1.15 -10.30 1.91
C LEU A 81 1.21 -11.69 2.57
N LYS A 82 2.41 -12.17 2.88
CA LYS A 82 2.62 -13.47 3.53
C LYS A 82 1.89 -13.56 4.86
N ASN A 83 1.99 -12.52 5.69
CA ASN A 83 1.39 -12.47 7.02
C ASN A 83 -0.14 -12.43 6.96
N PHE A 84 -0.72 -11.60 6.08
CA PHE A 84 -2.17 -11.58 5.88
C PHE A 84 -2.69 -12.93 5.39
N LYS A 85 -1.98 -13.55 4.44
CA LYS A 85 -2.32 -14.89 3.94
C LYS A 85 -2.26 -15.95 5.04
N ALA A 86 -1.27 -15.90 5.93
CA ALA A 86 -1.13 -16.83 7.04
C ALA A 86 -2.17 -16.61 8.14
N ASN A 87 -2.55 -15.36 8.42
CA ASN A 87 -3.58 -15.03 9.40
C ASN A 87 -4.99 -15.41 8.92
N GLY A 88 -5.30 -15.20 7.63
CA GLY A 88 -6.55 -15.64 7.01
C GLY A 88 -7.78 -14.75 7.25
N THR A 89 -7.72 -13.75 8.15
CA THR A 89 -8.87 -12.85 8.37
C THR A 89 -9.15 -11.95 7.17
N PHE A 90 -8.11 -11.38 6.57
CA PHE A 90 -8.22 -10.68 5.30
C PHE A 90 -7.97 -11.68 4.18
N ALA A 91 -8.96 -11.87 3.31
CA ALA A 91 -8.77 -12.70 2.12
C ALA A 91 -7.64 -12.13 1.24
N THR A 92 -6.86 -13.02 0.64
CA THR A 92 -5.80 -12.66 -0.31
C THR A 92 -6.06 -13.31 -1.66
N GLY A 93 -5.52 -12.73 -2.75
CA GLY A 93 -5.69 -13.32 -4.08
C GLY A 93 -4.91 -12.61 -5.17
N GLN A 94 -5.33 -12.82 -6.43
CA GLN A 94 -4.61 -12.40 -7.64
C GLN A 94 -5.41 -11.45 -8.53
N VAL A 95 -6.62 -11.04 -8.12
CA VAL A 95 -7.50 -10.16 -8.90
C VAL A 95 -7.55 -8.80 -8.24
N PRO A 96 -7.27 -7.68 -8.95
CA PRO A 96 -7.35 -6.36 -8.35
C PRO A 96 -8.79 -6.03 -7.95
N LYS A 97 -8.96 -5.39 -6.79
CA LYS A 97 -10.27 -4.89 -6.33
C LYS A 97 -10.08 -3.51 -5.69
N PRO A 98 -11.00 -2.55 -5.90
CA PRO A 98 -10.97 -1.28 -5.18
C PRO A 98 -10.86 -1.48 -3.66
N GLY A 99 -10.04 -0.65 -3.02
CA GLY A 99 -9.71 -0.72 -1.59
C GLY A 99 -8.66 -1.78 -1.22
N ALA A 100 -8.29 -2.69 -2.12
CA ALA A 100 -7.28 -3.70 -1.82
C ALA A 100 -5.88 -3.09 -1.68
N ILE A 101 -5.05 -3.70 -0.83
CA ILE A 101 -3.60 -3.50 -0.90
C ILE A 101 -3.09 -4.37 -2.04
N VAL A 102 -2.46 -3.77 -3.04
CA VAL A 102 -1.66 -4.49 -4.03
C VAL A 102 -0.23 -4.58 -3.54
N ILE A 103 0.36 -5.77 -3.66
CA ILE A 103 1.75 -6.06 -3.31
C ILE A 103 2.50 -6.49 -4.57
N TRP A 104 3.63 -5.83 -4.81
CA TRP A 104 4.55 -6.17 -5.88
C TRP A 104 5.89 -6.69 -5.35
N GLN A 105 6.54 -7.52 -6.16
CA GLN A 105 7.92 -7.95 -6.01
C GLN A 105 8.77 -7.33 -7.13
N LEU A 106 9.99 -6.87 -6.81
CA LEU A 106 10.95 -6.39 -7.80
C LEU A 106 11.74 -7.58 -8.37
N GLY A 107 11.58 -7.86 -9.66
CA GLY A 107 12.18 -9.04 -10.29
C GLY A 107 11.87 -10.31 -9.49
N SER A 108 12.91 -11.07 -9.17
CA SER A 108 12.86 -12.26 -8.30
C SER A 108 13.45 -12.01 -6.89
N GLY A 109 13.70 -10.76 -6.51
CA GLY A 109 14.37 -10.40 -5.27
C GLY A 109 13.48 -10.40 -4.02
N THR A 110 14.05 -9.90 -2.91
CA THR A 110 13.38 -9.75 -1.60
C THR A 110 12.87 -8.32 -1.35
N SER A 111 12.96 -7.47 -2.38
CA SER A 111 12.41 -6.12 -2.38
C SER A 111 11.06 -6.10 -3.09
N GLY A 112 10.16 -5.25 -2.59
CA GLY A 112 8.82 -5.10 -3.16
C GLY A 112 8.28 -3.69 -3.01
N HIS A 113 7.06 -3.50 -3.48
CA HIS A 113 6.32 -2.25 -3.36
C HIS A 113 4.88 -2.53 -2.95
N ALA A 114 4.19 -1.53 -2.42
CA ALA A 114 2.80 -1.65 -2.00
C ALA A 114 2.01 -0.40 -2.35
N GLY A 115 0.72 -0.57 -2.67
CA GLY A 115 -0.19 0.51 -2.99
C GLY A 115 -1.63 0.16 -2.66
N ILE A 116 -2.50 1.17 -2.63
CA ILE A 116 -3.95 1.00 -2.47
C ILE A 116 -4.60 1.07 -3.85
N VAL A 117 -5.38 0.05 -4.22
CA VAL A 117 -6.14 0.06 -5.47
C VAL A 117 -7.33 1.01 -5.32
N LYS A 118 -7.38 2.05 -6.16
CA LYS A 118 -8.48 3.02 -6.21
C LYS A 118 -9.59 2.58 -7.15
N SER A 119 -9.24 2.19 -8.37
CA SER A 119 -10.18 1.72 -9.39
C SER A 119 -9.52 0.71 -10.31
N VAL A 120 -10.35 -0.08 -11.00
CA VAL A 120 -9.94 -1.15 -11.91
C VAL A 120 -10.71 -0.98 -13.21
N ASP A 121 -10.00 -1.06 -14.33
CA ASP A 121 -10.56 -1.18 -15.68
C ASP A 121 -10.02 -2.50 -16.26
N GLU A 122 -10.85 -3.55 -16.18
CA GLU A 122 -10.47 -4.88 -16.66
C GLU A 122 -10.37 -4.94 -18.18
N VAL A 123 -11.18 -4.15 -18.90
CA VAL A 123 -11.18 -4.07 -20.37
C VAL A 123 -9.86 -3.45 -20.85
N ALA A 124 -9.44 -2.36 -20.23
CA ALA A 124 -8.16 -1.72 -20.52
C ALA A 124 -6.96 -2.43 -19.90
N ASN A 125 -7.17 -3.49 -19.09
CA ASN A 125 -6.11 -4.17 -18.32
C ASN A 125 -5.30 -3.22 -17.43
N THR A 126 -5.97 -2.25 -16.80
CA THR A 126 -5.33 -1.24 -15.94
C THR A 126 -6.03 -1.07 -14.60
N MET A 127 -5.26 -0.62 -13.60
CA MET A 127 -5.78 -0.16 -12.32
C MET A 127 -5.14 1.16 -11.94
N ILE A 128 -5.92 2.00 -11.29
CA ILE A 128 -5.43 3.21 -10.65
C ILE A 128 -5.10 2.88 -9.20
N THR A 129 -3.92 3.29 -8.74
CA THR A 129 -3.42 3.03 -7.39
C THR A 129 -2.97 4.32 -6.72
N ILE A 130 -3.02 4.36 -5.39
CA ILE A 130 -2.45 5.42 -4.56
C ILE A 130 -1.30 4.80 -3.77
N GLU A 131 -0.10 5.32 -3.98
CA GLU A 131 1.14 4.72 -3.51
C GLU A 131 1.95 5.74 -2.73
N GLY A 132 2.54 5.31 -1.61
CA GLY A 132 3.58 6.04 -0.91
C GLY A 132 4.97 5.61 -1.37
N ASN A 133 5.98 6.44 -1.12
CA ASN A 133 7.37 6.22 -1.57
C ASN A 133 7.40 5.96 -3.10
N THR A 134 6.62 6.73 -3.86
CA THR A 134 6.58 6.72 -5.34
C THR A 134 6.93 8.11 -5.87
N ASN A 135 7.19 8.25 -7.18
CA ASN A 135 7.36 9.56 -7.83
C ASN A 135 6.53 9.63 -9.12
N ALA A 136 6.38 10.85 -9.66
CA ALA A 136 5.64 11.09 -10.90
C ALA A 136 6.21 10.27 -12.08
N SER A 137 7.54 10.16 -12.18
CA SER A 137 8.27 9.60 -13.33
C SER A 137 8.47 8.07 -13.32
N GLY A 138 8.04 7.36 -12.26
CA GLY A 138 8.17 5.89 -12.18
C GLY A 138 9.54 5.35 -11.72
N SER A 139 10.42 6.18 -11.15
CA SER A 139 11.69 5.75 -10.57
C SER A 139 11.50 5.06 -9.21
N ARG A 140 12.48 4.20 -8.85
CA ARG A 140 12.55 3.38 -7.63
C ARG A 140 12.56 4.20 -6.34
N GLU A 141 13.18 5.39 -6.35
CA GLU A 141 13.19 6.30 -5.21
C GLU A 141 12.05 7.30 -5.35
N GLY A 142 10.94 6.98 -4.72
CA GLY A 142 9.79 7.84 -4.68
C GLY A 142 9.78 8.72 -3.44
N ASP A 143 9.48 9.99 -3.61
CA ASP A 143 9.53 11.01 -2.57
C ASP A 143 8.14 11.36 -2.02
N ARG A 144 7.05 10.81 -2.59
CA ARG A 144 5.70 11.29 -2.30
C ARG A 144 4.61 10.24 -2.32
N VAL A 145 3.42 10.64 -1.84
CA VAL A 145 2.17 9.94 -2.11
C VAL A 145 1.62 10.41 -3.45
N ALA A 146 1.50 9.50 -4.43
CA ALA A 146 0.95 9.83 -5.74
C ALA A 146 0.00 8.76 -6.28
N GLN A 147 -0.82 9.18 -7.24
CA GLN A 147 -1.64 8.26 -8.02
C GLN A 147 -0.83 7.68 -9.18
N LYS A 148 -0.92 6.36 -9.42
CA LYS A 148 -0.27 5.69 -10.55
C LYS A 148 -1.27 4.85 -11.34
N LEU A 149 -1.18 4.94 -12.67
CA LEU A 149 -1.80 3.97 -13.57
C LEU A 149 -0.86 2.76 -13.67
N ARG A 150 -1.39 1.56 -13.42
CA ARG A 150 -0.65 0.30 -13.42
C ARG A 150 -1.33 -0.71 -14.33
N THR A 151 -0.56 -1.47 -15.09
CA THR A 151 -1.07 -2.63 -15.84
C THR A 151 -1.36 -3.78 -14.88
N ILE A 152 -2.51 -4.45 -15.01
CA ILE A 152 -2.91 -5.55 -14.12
C ILE A 152 -2.15 -6.83 -14.48
N LYS A 153 -2.29 -7.28 -15.73
CA LYS A 153 -1.68 -8.52 -16.24
C LYS A 153 -0.64 -8.20 -17.30
N ARG A 154 0.61 -8.61 -17.07
CA ARG A 154 1.71 -8.46 -18.02
C ARG A 154 2.76 -9.56 -17.82
N PRO A 155 3.60 -9.87 -18.82
CA PRO A 155 4.74 -10.76 -18.64
C PRO A 155 5.68 -10.27 -17.54
N PHE A 156 6.34 -11.23 -16.89
CA PHE A 156 7.34 -10.98 -15.85
C PHE A 156 8.41 -9.98 -16.33
N GLN A 157 8.79 -9.07 -15.44
CA GLN A 157 9.80 -8.04 -15.66
C GLN A 157 10.97 -8.26 -14.71
N ALA A 158 12.12 -8.69 -15.22
CA ALA A 158 13.31 -8.98 -14.41
C ALA A 158 13.82 -7.78 -13.60
N ALA A 159 13.72 -6.56 -14.17
CA ALA A 159 14.09 -5.31 -13.50
C ALA A 159 12.87 -4.47 -13.06
N GLY A 160 11.66 -5.04 -13.08
CA GLY A 160 10.42 -4.32 -12.84
C GLY A 160 9.59 -4.88 -11.68
N LEU A 161 8.55 -4.13 -11.30
CA LEU A 161 7.56 -4.57 -10.32
C LEU A 161 6.61 -5.60 -10.96
N ASN A 162 6.51 -6.76 -10.32
CA ASN A 162 5.62 -7.86 -10.69
C ASN A 162 4.57 -8.03 -9.60
N VAL A 163 3.29 -8.10 -9.96
CA VAL A 163 2.22 -8.29 -8.97
C VAL A 163 2.43 -9.64 -8.28
N LEU A 164 2.54 -9.61 -6.95
CA LEU A 164 2.64 -10.81 -6.13
C LEU A 164 1.27 -11.23 -5.60
N GLY A 165 0.40 -10.26 -5.33
CA GLY A 165 -0.98 -10.50 -4.94
C GLY A 165 -1.64 -9.29 -4.30
N TYR A 166 -2.85 -9.52 -3.80
CA TYR A 166 -3.71 -8.51 -3.20
C TYR A 166 -4.18 -8.94 -1.82
N VAL A 167 -4.37 -7.98 -0.92
CA VAL A 167 -5.07 -8.13 0.37
C VAL A 167 -6.39 -7.37 0.28
N TYR A 168 -7.51 -8.08 0.41
CA TYR A 168 -8.84 -7.51 0.18
C TYR A 168 -9.44 -6.90 1.44
N PRO A 169 -10.17 -5.77 1.36
CA PRO A 169 -10.92 -5.23 2.49
C PRO A 169 -11.96 -6.24 3.00
N VAL A 170 -12.24 -6.17 4.29
CA VAL A 170 -13.31 -6.90 4.96
C VAL A 170 -14.38 -5.87 5.32
N GLU A 171 -15.60 -6.04 4.82
CA GLU A 171 -16.71 -5.19 5.23
C GLU A 171 -17.17 -5.58 6.64
N ILE A 172 -17.47 -4.57 7.46
CA ILE A 172 -17.89 -4.66 8.87
C ILE A 172 -19.07 -3.72 9.11
#